data_AF-A0A524EPD7-F1
#
_entry.id   AF-A0A524EPD7-F1
#
_cell.length_a   1.000
_cell.length_b   1.000
_cell.length_c   1.000
_cell.angle_alpha   90.00
_cell.angle_beta   90.00
_cell.angle_gamma   90.00
#
_symmetry.space_group_name_H-M   'P 1'
#
loop_
_entity.id
_entity.type
_entity.pdbx_description
1 polymer ?
#
loop_
_entity_poly.entity_id
_entity_poly.type
_entity_poly.pdbx_seq_one_letter_code
_entity_poly.pdbx_strand_id
1 'polypeptide(L)'
;MKEPKAFGFCPCYRDFKGEILCVNDDDIIDIEPMTLGTDILGSNPTTEEIERFRCDDGQTCYMSIYIDNGGVYCLSQGWPIRIHGRDVSAEDLITALRLYFIGEIQPTLDCATCIYGILLALVMSEEKQFDSIKRYLDEFSLKIAINLSELSSVEDEEEIDYFGIVRAYLVDLLEQQKFWHKAQRGIEEKEEDGDWLKILARHMETLDRLQFQFYSQVLNIRGTENQRILVRMLYHILNTAKDIFEANDAVSTIIMSDRGTSYRNNNDNDIANRMEEYVERSMTIDHFFGNILDIMKST
;
A
#
# COMPACT_ATOMS: atom_id res chain seq x y z
N MET A 1 20.37 34.35 -4.30
CA MET A 1 20.03 33.05 -4.88
C MET A 1 20.43 32.00 -3.87
N LYS A 2 19.54 31.08 -3.49
CA LYS A 2 19.96 29.88 -2.76
C LYS A 2 20.58 28.94 -3.79
N GLU A 3 21.74 28.39 -3.48
CA GLU A 3 22.43 27.45 -4.35
C GLU A 3 21.56 26.21 -4.60
N PRO A 4 21.63 25.60 -5.82
CA PRO A 4 20.93 24.36 -6.13
C PRO A 4 21.28 23.23 -5.18
N LYS A 5 20.34 22.32 -4.97
CA LYS A 5 20.56 21.10 -4.17
C LYS A 5 20.28 19.86 -5.00
N ALA A 6 21.27 18.97 -5.14
CA ALA A 6 21.15 17.74 -5.90
C ALA A 6 20.92 16.51 -5.01
N PHE A 7 20.22 15.52 -5.54
CA PHE A 7 19.91 14.25 -4.90
C PHE A 7 20.22 13.08 -5.83
N GLY A 8 20.87 12.04 -5.30
CA GLY A 8 21.32 10.86 -6.03
C GLY A 8 20.25 9.82 -6.28
N PHE A 9 19.02 10.28 -6.45
CA PHE A 9 17.87 9.46 -6.78
C PHE A 9 16.91 10.27 -7.66
N CYS A 10 16.06 9.57 -8.40
CA CYS A 10 14.97 10.19 -9.14
C CYS A 10 13.68 9.42 -8.84
N PRO A 11 12.60 10.07 -8.37
CA PRO A 11 11.33 9.39 -8.10
C PRO A 11 10.70 8.82 -9.37
N CYS A 12 11.00 9.38 -10.55
CA CYS A 12 10.46 8.89 -11.83
C CYS A 12 11.21 7.67 -12.40
N TYR A 13 12.29 7.22 -11.76
CA TYR A 13 13.03 6.04 -12.20
C TYR A 13 12.25 4.75 -11.92
N ARG A 14 12.26 3.80 -12.87
CA ARG A 14 11.70 2.46 -12.71
C ARG A 14 12.63 1.40 -13.33
N ASP A 15 12.77 0.28 -12.64
CA ASP A 15 13.38 -0.96 -13.16
C ASP A 15 12.32 -2.06 -13.16
N PHE A 16 11.92 -2.49 -14.35
CA PHE A 16 10.98 -3.57 -14.58
C PHE A 16 11.71 -4.78 -15.16
N LYS A 17 12.31 -5.59 -14.28
CA LYS A 17 12.94 -6.88 -14.66
C LYS A 17 13.97 -6.74 -15.79
N GLY A 18 14.74 -5.64 -15.78
CA GLY A 18 15.78 -5.36 -16.78
C GLY A 18 15.38 -4.36 -17.86
N GLU A 19 14.11 -3.91 -17.90
CA GLU A 19 13.68 -2.74 -18.66
C GLU A 19 13.73 -1.50 -17.77
N ILE A 20 14.42 -0.46 -18.25
CA ILE A 20 14.74 0.72 -17.44
C ILE A 20 14.01 1.92 -18.03
N LEU A 21 13.10 2.48 -17.24
CA LEU A 21 12.09 3.43 -17.69
C LEU A 21 12.08 4.70 -16.83
N CYS A 22 11.70 5.81 -17.45
CA CYS A 22 11.31 7.04 -16.76
C CYS A 22 9.79 7.19 -16.87
N VAL A 23 9.12 7.51 -15.75
CA VAL A 23 7.66 7.73 -15.65
C VAL A 23 7.30 9.18 -15.35
N ASN A 24 8.12 10.14 -15.81
CA ASN A 24 7.87 11.56 -15.56
C ASN A 24 6.60 12.01 -16.30
N ASP A 25 5.73 12.73 -15.61
CA ASP A 25 4.43 13.18 -16.14
C ASP A 25 3.52 12.04 -16.66
N ASP A 26 3.65 10.84 -16.09
CA ASP A 26 2.95 9.61 -16.52
C ASP A 26 3.33 9.09 -17.92
N ASP A 27 4.28 9.75 -18.58
CA ASP A 27 4.85 9.27 -19.84
C ASP A 27 5.84 8.15 -19.56
N ILE A 28 5.78 7.08 -20.37
CA ILE A 28 6.74 5.98 -20.31
C ILE A 28 7.84 6.23 -21.34
N ILE A 29 9.04 6.52 -20.86
CA ILE A 29 10.21 6.82 -21.69
C ILE A 29 11.29 5.78 -21.43
N ASP A 30 11.74 5.10 -22.48
CA ASP A 30 12.90 4.23 -22.43
C ASP A 30 14.15 5.07 -22.17
N ILE A 31 14.92 4.71 -21.14
CA ILE A 31 16.11 5.46 -20.73
C ILE A 31 17.36 4.56 -20.66
N GLU A 32 18.50 5.15 -20.96
CA GLU A 32 19.81 4.55 -20.78
C GLU A 32 20.41 5.06 -19.46
N PRO A 33 20.47 4.22 -18.40
CA PRO A 33 20.99 4.66 -17.12
C PRO A 33 22.51 4.82 -17.17
N MET A 34 23.00 5.95 -16.67
CA MET A 34 24.42 6.17 -16.41
C MET A 34 24.66 6.45 -14.93
N THR A 35 25.52 5.65 -14.30
CA THR A 35 25.93 5.77 -12.90
C THR A 35 26.97 6.89 -12.70
N LEU A 36 26.59 8.14 -13.02
CA LEU A 36 27.49 9.30 -12.96
C LEU A 36 26.97 10.50 -12.13
N GLY A 37 25.69 10.52 -11.76
CA GLY A 37 24.97 11.73 -11.32
C GLY A 37 25.57 12.47 -10.11
N THR A 38 25.22 12.08 -8.88
CA THR A 38 25.57 12.86 -7.69
C THR A 38 26.94 12.58 -7.08
N ASP A 39 27.55 11.44 -7.41
CA ASP A 39 28.88 11.09 -6.89
C ASP A 39 29.97 12.05 -7.41
N ILE A 40 29.71 12.73 -8.54
CA ILE A 40 30.62 13.72 -9.14
C ILE A 40 30.18 15.16 -8.86
N LEU A 41 28.88 15.46 -8.90
CA LEU A 41 28.34 16.81 -8.68
C LEU A 41 28.32 17.25 -7.21
N GLY A 42 28.30 16.31 -6.27
CA GLY A 42 28.07 16.60 -4.85
C GLY A 42 26.64 17.09 -4.58
N SER A 43 26.30 17.33 -3.30
CA SER A 43 24.93 17.67 -2.90
C SER A 43 24.52 19.12 -3.15
N ASN A 44 25.48 20.04 -3.33
CA ASN A 44 25.22 21.47 -3.54
C ASN A 44 26.01 21.97 -4.77
N PRO A 45 25.64 21.54 -5.99
CA PRO A 45 26.33 21.98 -7.20
C PRO A 45 25.96 23.42 -7.55
N THR A 46 26.86 24.10 -8.25
CA THR A 46 26.58 25.38 -8.90
C THR A 46 25.71 25.18 -10.14
N THR A 47 25.01 26.23 -10.57
CA THR A 47 24.21 26.19 -11.80
C THR A 47 25.05 25.85 -13.03
N GLU A 48 26.29 26.35 -13.11
CA GLU A 48 27.21 26.00 -14.21
C GLU A 48 27.58 24.52 -14.23
N GLU A 49 27.72 23.89 -13.06
CA GLU A 49 28.00 22.46 -12.97
C GLU A 49 26.79 21.63 -13.42
N ILE A 50 25.56 22.00 -13.03
CA ILE A 50 24.34 21.34 -13.50
C ILE A 50 24.24 21.40 -15.04
N GLU A 51 24.49 22.56 -15.64
CA GLU A 51 24.40 22.72 -17.11
C GLU A 51 25.42 21.85 -17.86
N ARG A 52 26.60 21.59 -17.27
CA ARG A 52 27.59 20.68 -17.88
C ARG A 52 27.14 19.22 -17.92
N PHE A 53 26.19 18.84 -17.07
CA PHE A 53 25.63 17.51 -17.00
C PHE A 53 24.32 17.39 -17.81
N ARG A 54 23.84 18.45 -18.47
CA ARG A 54 22.65 18.31 -19.32
C ARG A 54 22.97 17.56 -20.62
N CYS A 55 22.12 16.60 -20.93
CA CYS A 55 22.08 15.87 -22.20
C CYS A 55 20.68 16.06 -22.79
N ASP A 56 20.59 16.58 -24.01
CA ASP A 56 19.32 16.87 -24.70
C ASP A 56 19.00 15.78 -25.74
N ASP A 57 19.24 14.53 -25.38
CA ASP A 57 19.03 13.36 -26.23
C ASP A 57 17.73 12.59 -25.90
N GLY A 58 17.04 12.97 -24.82
CA GLY A 58 15.79 12.37 -24.37
C GLY A 58 15.93 10.95 -23.80
N GLN A 59 17.13 10.36 -23.78
CA GLN A 59 17.34 8.95 -23.41
C GLN A 59 18.34 8.80 -22.25
N THR A 60 19.37 9.65 -22.17
CA THR A 60 20.37 9.55 -21.10
C THR A 60 19.76 9.91 -19.74
N CYS A 61 19.91 9.01 -18.75
CA CYS A 61 19.37 9.21 -17.41
C CYS A 61 20.41 8.94 -16.32
N TYR A 62 20.71 9.95 -15.50
CA TYR A 62 21.58 9.87 -14.32
C TYR A 62 20.82 9.46 -13.07
N MET A 63 19.52 9.20 -13.21
CA MET A 63 18.63 8.77 -12.12
C MET A 63 18.74 9.69 -10.90
N SER A 64 18.91 10.98 -11.16
CA SER A 64 19.18 12.02 -10.17
C SER A 64 18.32 13.25 -10.44
N ILE A 65 17.99 13.99 -9.39
CA ILE A 65 17.22 15.23 -9.47
C ILE A 65 17.95 16.37 -8.78
N TYR A 66 17.54 17.61 -9.07
CA TYR A 66 17.95 18.78 -8.32
C TYR A 66 16.78 19.70 -8.01
N ILE A 67 16.92 20.45 -6.93
CA ILE A 67 16.03 21.55 -6.55
C ILE A 67 16.70 22.86 -6.98
N ASP A 68 15.98 23.68 -7.73
CA ASP A 68 16.36 25.06 -8.03
C ASP A 68 15.12 25.95 -8.07
N ASN A 69 15.24 27.20 -7.58
CA ASN A 69 14.17 28.20 -7.60
C ASN A 69 12.77 27.72 -7.14
N GLY A 70 12.72 26.73 -6.23
CA GLY A 70 11.47 26.17 -5.70
C GLY A 70 10.84 25.05 -6.53
N GLY A 71 11.41 24.71 -7.70
CA GLY A 71 11.01 23.57 -8.52
C GLY A 71 11.97 22.38 -8.36
N VAL A 72 11.51 21.21 -8.81
CA VAL A 72 12.28 19.97 -8.88
C VAL A 72 12.50 19.61 -10.33
N TYR A 73 13.73 19.26 -10.70
CA TYR A 73 14.11 19.01 -12.08
C TYR A 73 14.93 17.73 -12.21
N CYS A 74 14.78 17.06 -13.35
CA CYS A 74 15.66 15.98 -13.79
C CYS A 74 17.07 16.53 -14.03
N LEU A 75 18.09 15.87 -13.48
CA LEU A 75 19.48 16.32 -13.66
C LEU A 75 19.97 16.16 -15.09
N SER A 76 19.60 15.07 -15.77
CA SER A 76 20.09 14.76 -17.12
C SER A 76 19.42 15.62 -18.19
N GLN A 77 18.11 15.71 -18.17
CA GLN A 77 17.34 16.37 -19.23
C GLN A 77 16.98 17.82 -18.85
N GLY A 78 17.09 18.19 -17.58
CA GLY A 78 16.67 19.51 -17.11
C GLY A 78 15.16 19.73 -17.08
N TRP A 79 14.36 18.71 -17.39
CA TRP A 79 12.91 18.79 -17.39
C TRP A 79 12.36 18.94 -15.97
N PRO A 80 11.29 19.73 -15.77
CA PRO A 80 10.58 19.73 -14.51
C PRO A 80 10.07 18.32 -14.22
N ILE A 81 10.17 17.91 -12.96
CA ILE A 81 9.53 16.68 -12.51
C ILE A 81 8.04 16.98 -12.36
N ARG A 82 7.21 16.17 -13.01
CA ARG A 82 5.76 16.35 -13.06
C ARG A 82 5.06 15.03 -12.76
N ILE A 83 3.86 15.15 -12.22
CA ILE A 83 2.93 14.05 -11.98
C ILE A 83 1.54 14.54 -12.39
N HIS A 84 0.85 13.83 -13.29
CA HIS A 84 -0.48 14.21 -13.79
C HIS A 84 -0.57 15.66 -14.31
N GLY A 85 0.41 16.10 -15.10
CA GLY A 85 0.48 17.43 -15.70
C GLY A 85 0.85 18.55 -14.73
N ARG A 86 1.17 18.24 -13.48
CA ARG A 86 1.51 19.21 -12.42
C ARG A 86 2.97 19.10 -11.99
N ASP A 87 3.64 20.24 -11.94
CA ASP A 87 5.03 20.35 -11.50
C ASP A 87 5.15 20.03 -10.01
N VAL A 88 6.13 19.19 -9.66
CA VAL A 88 6.48 18.88 -8.28
C VAL A 88 7.26 20.06 -7.68
N SER A 89 6.74 20.63 -6.60
CA SER A 89 7.45 21.70 -5.90
C SER A 89 8.57 21.15 -5.00
N ALA A 90 9.56 21.99 -4.70
CA ALA A 90 10.60 21.68 -3.73
C ALA A 90 10.02 21.33 -2.36
N GLU A 91 8.91 21.97 -1.98
CA GLU A 91 8.23 21.69 -0.71
C GLU A 91 7.61 20.29 -0.70
N ASP A 92 6.97 19.88 -1.80
CA ASP A 92 6.38 18.54 -1.95
C ASP A 92 7.47 17.46 -1.86
N LEU A 93 8.59 17.64 -2.57
CA LEU A 93 9.71 16.71 -2.52
C LEU A 93 10.32 16.59 -1.13
N ILE A 94 10.58 17.72 -0.46
CA ILE A 94 11.14 17.70 0.89
C ILE A 94 10.15 17.08 1.88
N THR A 95 8.84 17.31 1.69
CA THR A 95 7.79 16.69 2.49
C THR A 95 7.74 15.18 2.25
N ALA A 96 7.77 14.73 1.00
CA ALA A 96 7.80 13.31 0.66
C ALA A 96 9.02 12.60 1.26
N LEU A 97 10.20 13.20 1.14
CA LEU A 97 11.42 12.68 1.77
C LEU A 97 11.31 12.59 3.30
N ARG A 98 10.77 13.61 3.95
CA ARG A 98 10.55 13.60 5.42
C ARG A 98 9.49 12.60 5.87
N LEU A 99 8.53 12.27 5.00
CA LEU A 99 7.51 11.26 5.29
C LEU A 99 8.09 9.85 5.16
N TYR A 100 9.03 9.64 4.23
CA TYR A 100 9.67 8.35 4.01
C TYR A 100 10.79 8.05 5.03
N PHE A 101 11.63 9.03 5.37
CA PHE A 101 12.78 8.83 6.27
C PHE A 101 12.47 9.19 7.73
N ILE A 102 12.79 8.29 8.67
CA ILE A 102 12.82 8.57 10.11
C ILE A 102 14.26 8.94 10.50
N GLY A 103 14.67 10.19 10.31
CA GLY A 103 16.01 10.68 10.66
C GLY A 103 16.71 11.44 9.54
N GLU A 104 17.99 11.16 9.30
CA GLU A 104 18.75 11.78 8.21
C GLU A 104 18.19 11.36 6.84
N ILE A 105 18.04 12.35 5.95
CA ILE A 105 17.49 12.15 4.60
C ILE A 105 18.64 11.70 3.68
N GLN A 106 18.71 10.40 3.42
CA GLN A 106 19.67 9.79 2.49
C GLN A 106 18.95 8.84 1.51
N PRO A 107 18.22 9.38 0.52
CA PRO A 107 17.53 8.58 -0.47
C PRO A 107 18.49 7.84 -1.41
N THR A 108 18.17 6.57 -1.65
CA THR A 108 18.82 5.71 -2.65
C THR A 108 17.87 5.44 -3.81
N LEU A 109 18.37 4.83 -4.89
CA LEU A 109 17.57 4.42 -6.05
C LEU A 109 16.38 3.52 -5.67
N ASP A 110 16.57 2.63 -4.71
CA ASP A 110 15.51 1.71 -4.22
C ASP A 110 14.32 2.46 -3.58
N CYS A 111 14.51 3.73 -3.21
CA CYS A 111 13.47 4.56 -2.61
C CYS A 111 12.58 5.25 -3.66
N ALA A 112 12.94 5.20 -4.95
CA ALA A 112 12.31 5.97 -6.02
C ALA A 112 10.79 5.75 -6.10
N THR A 113 10.35 4.49 -6.15
CA THR A 113 8.94 4.12 -6.26
C THR A 113 8.13 4.60 -5.05
N CYS A 114 8.65 4.40 -3.83
CA CYS A 114 7.98 4.82 -2.61
C CYS A 114 7.85 6.35 -2.52
N ILE A 115 8.91 7.09 -2.85
CA ILE A 115 8.91 8.55 -2.84
C ILE A 115 7.98 9.09 -3.93
N TYR A 116 7.93 8.46 -5.10
CA TYR A 116 6.97 8.79 -6.16
C TYR A 116 5.53 8.61 -5.69
N GLY A 117 5.19 7.49 -5.04
CA GLY A 117 3.84 7.28 -4.49
C GLY A 117 3.44 8.34 -3.44
N ILE A 118 4.39 8.81 -2.62
CA ILE A 118 4.13 9.90 -1.67
C ILE A 118 3.98 11.25 -2.39
N LEU A 119 4.82 11.52 -3.40
CA LEU A 119 4.73 12.72 -4.23
C LEU A 119 3.42 12.77 -4.99
N LEU A 120 2.98 11.66 -5.57
CA LEU A 120 1.68 11.51 -6.19
C LEU A 120 0.57 11.90 -5.19
N ALA A 121 0.59 11.36 -3.97
CA ALA A 121 -0.38 11.71 -2.95
C ALA A 121 -0.35 13.21 -2.55
N LEU A 122 0.82 13.86 -2.53
CA LEU A 122 0.98 15.29 -2.21
C LEU A 122 0.55 16.21 -3.36
N VAL A 123 0.97 15.90 -4.59
CA VAL A 123 0.66 16.67 -5.80
C VAL A 123 -0.85 16.58 -6.13
N MET A 124 -1.50 15.47 -5.77
CA MET A 124 -2.94 15.27 -5.92
C MET A 124 -3.77 15.87 -4.76
N SER A 125 -3.15 16.48 -3.74
CA SER A 125 -3.79 16.87 -2.46
C SER A 125 -4.62 18.17 -2.44
N GLU A 126 -5.01 18.75 -3.57
CA GLU A 126 -6.00 19.84 -3.54
C GLU A 126 -7.38 19.30 -3.15
N GLU A 127 -7.84 19.68 -1.94
CA GLU A 127 -9.11 19.48 -1.19
C GLU A 127 -10.26 18.61 -1.75
N LYS A 128 -10.49 18.56 -3.06
CA LYS A 128 -11.65 17.90 -3.69
C LYS A 128 -11.59 16.37 -3.77
N GLN A 129 -10.43 15.73 -3.59
CA GLN A 129 -10.32 14.26 -3.66
C GLN A 129 -10.04 13.52 -2.35
N PHE A 130 -9.74 14.19 -1.23
CA PHE A 130 -9.78 13.48 0.07
C PHE A 130 -11.19 12.97 0.39
N ASP A 131 -12.22 13.71 -0.02
CA ASP A 131 -13.60 13.24 0.03
C ASP A 131 -13.86 12.08 -0.96
N SER A 132 -13.17 12.05 -2.11
CA SER A 132 -13.28 10.95 -3.08
C SER A 132 -12.60 9.67 -2.59
N ILE A 133 -11.43 9.76 -1.93
CA ILE A 133 -10.73 8.60 -1.34
C ILE A 133 -11.48 8.12 -0.10
N LYS A 134 -11.98 9.03 0.76
CA LYS A 134 -12.89 8.69 1.87
C LYS A 134 -14.12 7.94 1.34
N ARG A 135 -14.77 8.49 0.32
CA ARG A 135 -15.95 7.87 -0.31
C ARG A 135 -15.63 6.53 -0.96
N TYR A 136 -14.48 6.40 -1.63
CA TYR A 136 -14.04 5.12 -2.21
C TYR A 136 -13.77 4.08 -1.13
N LEU A 137 -13.01 4.42 -0.08
CA LEU A 137 -12.77 3.53 1.05
C LEU A 137 -14.07 3.15 1.76
N ASP A 138 -15.01 4.07 1.86
CA ASP A 138 -16.33 3.79 2.42
C ASP A 138 -17.16 2.85 1.55
N GLU A 139 -17.31 3.13 0.26
CA GLU A 139 -18.02 2.25 -0.67
C GLU A 139 -17.36 0.86 -0.76
N PHE A 140 -16.03 0.82 -0.67
CA PHE A 140 -15.23 -0.39 -0.66
C PHE A 140 -15.43 -1.21 0.62
N SER A 141 -15.28 -0.60 1.80
CA SER A 141 -15.50 -1.27 3.08
C SER A 141 -16.93 -1.75 3.25
N LEU A 142 -17.91 -1.02 2.73
CA LEU A 142 -19.31 -1.45 2.72
C LEU A 142 -19.52 -2.71 1.87
N LYS A 143 -19.02 -2.71 0.63
CA LYS A 143 -19.17 -3.84 -0.30
C LYS A 143 -18.55 -5.12 0.27
N ILE A 144 -17.42 -5.00 0.96
CA ILE A 144 -16.76 -6.16 1.57
C ILE A 144 -17.50 -6.63 2.81
N ALA A 145 -17.91 -5.71 3.69
CA ALA A 145 -18.68 -6.07 4.87
C ALA A 145 -19.98 -6.77 4.49
N ILE A 146 -20.68 -6.33 3.44
CA ILE A 146 -21.89 -7.00 2.92
C ILE A 146 -21.54 -8.40 2.36
N ASN A 147 -20.49 -8.53 1.55
CA ASN A 147 -20.12 -9.80 0.92
C ASN A 147 -19.58 -10.84 1.90
N LEU A 148 -18.84 -10.44 2.94
CA LEU A 148 -18.21 -11.35 3.91
C LEU A 148 -19.09 -11.71 5.10
N SER A 149 -20.15 -10.94 5.36
CA SER A 149 -21.08 -11.21 6.46
C SER A 149 -22.29 -12.06 6.06
N GLU A 150 -22.42 -12.45 4.78
CA GLU A 150 -23.62 -13.12 4.24
C GLU A 150 -24.93 -12.43 4.66
N LEU A 151 -24.88 -11.11 4.90
CA LEU A 151 -26.05 -10.27 5.13
C LEU A 151 -26.82 -10.19 3.81
N SER A 152 -27.57 -11.27 3.56
CA SER A 152 -28.42 -11.49 2.41
C SER A 152 -29.27 -10.28 2.12
N SER A 153 -29.09 -9.74 0.91
CA SER A 153 -30.06 -8.94 0.17
C SER A 153 -30.80 -7.88 1.00
N VAL A 154 -30.18 -6.72 1.19
CA VAL A 154 -30.96 -5.49 1.39
C VAL A 154 -31.36 -4.98 0.00
N GLU A 155 -32.26 -5.71 -0.63
CA GLU A 155 -33.17 -5.15 -1.64
C GLU A 155 -34.17 -4.30 -0.86
N ASP A 156 -33.90 -3.00 -0.69
CA ASP A 156 -34.90 -1.92 -0.70
C ASP A 156 -34.25 -0.57 -0.36
N GLU A 157 -34.75 0.47 -1.03
CA GLU A 157 -34.27 1.85 -1.17
C GLU A 157 -34.25 2.71 0.12
N GLU A 158 -33.90 2.18 1.29
CA GLU A 158 -33.66 2.98 2.49
C GLU A 158 -32.17 3.03 2.84
N GLU A 159 -31.71 4.23 3.22
CA GLU A 159 -30.35 4.62 3.58
C GLU A 159 -29.60 3.50 4.33
N ILE A 160 -28.78 2.72 3.60
CA ILE A 160 -28.03 1.58 4.13
C ILE A 160 -27.26 2.05 5.37
N ASP A 161 -27.55 1.49 6.55
CA ASP A 161 -26.82 1.80 7.79
C ASP A 161 -25.41 1.20 7.71
N TYR A 162 -24.56 1.91 6.97
CA TYR A 162 -23.14 1.62 6.76
C TYR A 162 -22.43 1.33 8.08
N PHE A 163 -22.69 2.14 9.09
CA PHE A 163 -22.06 1.97 10.40
C PHE A 163 -22.60 0.73 11.11
N GLY A 164 -23.89 0.42 10.99
CA GLY A 164 -24.49 -0.81 11.51
C GLY A 164 -23.83 -2.06 10.92
N ILE A 165 -23.67 -2.11 9.59
CA ILE A 165 -23.11 -3.25 8.88
C ILE A 165 -21.62 -3.45 9.21
N VAL A 166 -20.80 -2.39 9.11
CA VAL A 166 -19.36 -2.50 9.44
C VAL A 166 -19.15 -2.83 10.92
N ARG A 167 -19.98 -2.30 11.83
CA ARG A 167 -19.91 -2.67 13.26
C ARG A 167 -20.29 -4.13 13.51
N ALA A 168 -21.33 -4.64 12.83
CA ALA A 168 -21.70 -6.06 12.91
C ALA A 168 -20.55 -6.96 12.45
N TYR A 169 -19.89 -6.60 11.35
CA TYR A 169 -18.72 -7.32 10.87
C TYR A 169 -17.52 -7.26 11.84
N LEU A 170 -17.26 -6.11 12.46
CA LEU A 170 -16.24 -5.98 13.51
C LEU A 170 -16.54 -6.86 14.73
N VAL A 171 -17.82 -7.03 15.10
CA VAL A 171 -18.23 -7.94 16.17
C VAL A 171 -17.97 -9.39 15.76
N ASP A 172 -18.33 -9.79 14.55
CA ASP A 172 -18.05 -11.13 14.02
C ASP A 172 -16.55 -11.44 14.07
N LEU A 173 -15.69 -10.53 13.56
CA LEU A 173 -14.23 -10.68 13.63
C LEU A 173 -13.70 -10.88 15.06
N LEU A 174 -14.29 -10.22 16.08
CA LEU A 174 -13.90 -10.45 17.48
C LEU A 174 -14.33 -11.83 17.99
N GLU A 175 -15.45 -12.35 17.52
CA GLU A 175 -15.88 -13.72 17.84
C GLU A 175 -14.97 -14.76 17.16
N GLN A 176 -14.59 -14.53 15.91
CA GLN A 176 -13.63 -15.37 15.17
C GLN A 176 -12.24 -15.38 15.86
N GLN A 177 -11.71 -14.22 16.24
CA GLN A 177 -10.47 -14.13 17.01
C GLN A 177 -10.53 -14.94 18.32
N LYS A 178 -11.62 -14.80 19.08
CA LYS A 178 -11.82 -15.55 20.33
C LYS A 178 -11.91 -17.05 20.09
N PHE A 179 -12.51 -17.47 18.98
CA PHE A 179 -12.58 -18.86 18.58
C PHE A 179 -11.16 -19.40 18.31
N TRP A 180 -10.40 -18.75 17.42
CA TRP A 180 -9.05 -19.22 17.07
C TRP A 180 -8.09 -19.22 18.24
N HIS A 181 -8.20 -18.23 19.13
CA HIS A 181 -7.41 -18.20 20.36
C HIS A 181 -7.76 -19.33 21.35
N LYS A 182 -9.02 -19.79 21.38
CA LYS A 182 -9.42 -20.98 22.14
C LYS A 182 -8.98 -22.27 21.45
N ALA A 183 -9.13 -22.34 20.12
CA ALA A 183 -8.73 -23.49 19.31
C ALA A 183 -7.23 -23.75 19.46
N GLN A 184 -6.40 -22.70 19.41
CA GLN A 184 -4.95 -22.82 19.62
C GLN A 184 -4.61 -23.49 20.96
N ARG A 185 -5.25 -23.06 22.06
CA ARG A 185 -5.05 -23.67 23.38
C ARG A 185 -5.55 -25.11 23.44
N GLY A 186 -6.69 -25.41 22.83
CA GLY A 186 -7.23 -26.77 22.78
C GLY A 186 -6.38 -27.74 21.95
N ILE A 187 -5.68 -27.24 20.93
CA ILE A 187 -4.72 -28.00 20.11
C ILE A 187 -3.40 -28.20 20.87
N GLU A 188 -2.99 -27.26 21.72
CA GLU A 188 -1.80 -27.41 22.58
C GLU A 188 -1.98 -28.52 23.63
N GLU A 189 -3.21 -28.77 24.08
CA GLU A 189 -3.54 -29.80 25.07
C GLU A 189 -3.67 -31.22 24.48
N LYS A 190 -3.79 -31.36 23.16
CA LYS A 190 -3.92 -32.65 22.46
C LYS A 190 -2.69 -32.91 21.58
N GLU A 191 -1.76 -33.74 22.05
CA GLU A 191 -0.50 -34.07 21.36
C GLU A 191 -0.66 -34.65 19.93
N GLU A 192 -1.85 -35.15 19.55
CA GLU A 192 -2.11 -35.74 18.23
C GLU A 192 -2.46 -34.72 17.12
N ASP A 193 -2.90 -33.51 17.47
CA ASP A 193 -3.24 -32.48 16.48
C ASP A 193 -1.96 -31.74 16.04
N GLY A 194 -1.47 -32.09 14.85
CA GLY A 194 -0.13 -31.70 14.39
C GLY A 194 0.13 -30.19 14.32
N ASP A 195 1.40 -29.80 14.51
CA ASP A 195 1.91 -28.42 14.57
C ASP A 195 1.37 -27.46 13.48
N TRP A 196 0.99 -27.99 12.32
CA TRP A 196 0.37 -27.23 11.24
C TRP A 196 -0.99 -26.62 11.60
N LEU A 197 -1.82 -27.27 12.44
CA LEU A 197 -3.10 -26.73 12.91
C LEU A 197 -2.88 -25.55 13.87
N LYS A 198 -1.82 -25.58 14.67
CA LYS A 198 -1.41 -24.46 15.52
C LYS A 198 -0.97 -23.27 14.69
N ILE A 199 -0.17 -23.54 13.66
CA ILE A 199 0.27 -22.52 12.69
C ILE A 199 -0.95 -21.92 11.99
N LEU A 200 -1.88 -22.76 11.52
CA LEU A 200 -3.13 -22.30 10.90
C LEU A 200 -3.94 -21.40 11.84
N ALA A 201 -4.24 -21.86 13.06
CA ALA A 201 -5.03 -21.10 14.03
C ALA A 201 -4.40 -19.73 14.33
N ARG A 202 -3.07 -19.66 14.44
CA ARG A 202 -2.33 -18.41 14.64
C ARG A 202 -2.44 -17.46 13.43
N HIS A 203 -2.36 -18.00 12.21
CA HIS A 203 -2.52 -17.19 11.00
C HIS A 203 -3.96 -16.69 10.84
N MET A 204 -4.96 -17.52 11.14
CA MET A 204 -6.37 -17.12 11.16
C MET A 204 -6.63 -16.00 12.17
N GLU A 205 -6.17 -16.15 13.42
CA GLU A 205 -6.31 -15.08 14.44
C GLU A 205 -5.62 -13.79 13.98
N THR A 206 -4.45 -13.90 13.36
CA THR A 206 -3.70 -12.74 12.84
C THR A 206 -4.47 -12.05 11.72
N LEU A 207 -5.03 -12.82 10.79
CA LEU A 207 -5.84 -12.31 9.68
C LEU A 207 -7.07 -11.56 10.21
N ASP A 208 -7.81 -12.15 11.15
CA ASP A 208 -9.00 -11.51 11.74
C ASP A 208 -8.64 -10.22 12.49
N ARG A 209 -7.50 -10.20 13.19
CA ARG A 209 -6.99 -9.01 13.88
C ARG A 209 -6.62 -7.90 12.90
N LEU A 210 -5.95 -8.23 11.80
CA LEU A 210 -5.56 -7.27 10.77
C LEU A 210 -6.80 -6.71 10.05
N GLN A 211 -7.77 -7.57 9.70
CA GLN A 211 -9.05 -7.12 9.17
C GLN A 211 -9.76 -6.18 10.16
N PHE A 212 -9.84 -6.54 11.44
CA PHE A 212 -10.44 -5.68 12.46
C PHE A 212 -9.77 -4.31 12.54
N GLN A 213 -8.42 -4.28 12.53
CA GLN A 213 -7.65 -3.06 12.51
C GLN A 213 -7.96 -2.20 11.28
N PHE A 214 -8.00 -2.81 10.09
CA PHE A 214 -8.31 -2.13 8.84
C PHE A 214 -9.70 -1.46 8.90
N TYR A 215 -10.76 -2.21 9.20
CA TYR A 215 -12.12 -1.67 9.23
C TYR A 215 -12.31 -0.62 10.34
N SER A 216 -11.69 -0.81 11.50
CA SER A 216 -11.68 0.20 12.57
C SER A 216 -11.00 1.50 12.12
N GLN A 217 -9.87 1.42 11.41
CA GLN A 217 -9.17 2.59 10.89
C GLN A 217 -9.98 3.31 9.80
N VAL A 218 -10.64 2.57 8.91
CA VAL A 218 -11.53 3.16 7.89
C VAL A 218 -12.67 3.95 8.55
N LEU A 219 -13.32 3.39 9.60
CA LEU A 219 -14.36 4.12 10.34
C LEU A 219 -13.83 5.41 10.99
N ASN A 220 -12.60 5.38 11.52
CA ASN A 220 -11.99 6.53 12.19
C ASN A 220 -11.57 7.65 11.21
N ILE A 221 -11.29 7.33 9.94
CA ILE A 221 -10.90 8.34 8.94
C ILE A 221 -12.02 9.36 8.69
N ARG A 222 -13.30 8.96 8.82
CA ARG A 222 -14.45 9.84 8.62
C ARG A 222 -14.46 11.05 9.56
N GLY A 223 -14.08 10.85 10.82
CA GLY A 223 -14.05 11.91 11.83
C GLY A 223 -12.78 12.77 11.83
N THR A 224 -11.84 12.49 10.92
CA THR A 224 -10.54 13.16 10.90
C THR A 224 -10.53 14.31 9.89
N GLU A 225 -10.45 15.53 10.43
CA GLU A 225 -10.34 16.79 9.66
C GLU A 225 -8.88 17.21 9.44
N ASN A 226 -7.95 16.70 10.26
CA ASN A 226 -6.53 17.05 10.14
C ASN A 226 -5.86 16.23 9.02
N GLN A 227 -5.51 16.91 7.92
CA GLN A 227 -4.89 16.32 6.74
C GLN A 227 -3.61 15.52 7.03
N ARG A 228 -2.75 15.98 7.96
CA ARG A 228 -1.53 15.24 8.33
C ARG A 228 -1.82 13.93 9.07
N ILE A 229 -2.85 13.94 9.90
CA ILE A 229 -3.32 12.73 10.60
C ILE A 229 -3.97 11.78 9.58
N LEU A 230 -4.76 12.32 8.67
CA LEU A 230 -5.45 11.56 7.65
C LEU A 230 -4.49 10.84 6.69
N VAL A 231 -3.43 11.51 6.22
CA VAL A 231 -2.39 10.87 5.39
C VAL A 231 -1.69 9.73 6.13
N ARG A 232 -1.37 9.92 7.42
CA ARG A 232 -0.80 8.85 8.26
C ARG A 232 -1.76 7.68 8.43
N MET A 233 -3.05 7.95 8.64
CA MET A 233 -4.07 6.92 8.75
C MET A 233 -4.24 6.16 7.44
N LEU A 234 -4.26 6.84 6.29
CA LEU A 234 -4.30 6.20 4.98
C LEU A 234 -3.08 5.30 4.76
N TYR A 235 -1.87 5.77 5.08
CA TYR A 235 -0.66 4.96 5.00
C TYR A 235 -0.75 3.69 5.87
N HIS A 236 -1.24 3.82 7.10
CA HIS A 236 -1.43 2.67 7.98
C HIS A 236 -2.52 1.71 7.48
N ILE A 237 -3.60 2.22 6.88
CA ILE A 237 -4.66 1.40 6.27
C ILE A 237 -4.11 0.61 5.08
N LEU A 238 -3.31 1.25 4.22
CA LEU A 238 -2.70 0.60 3.06
C LEU A 238 -1.68 -0.47 3.45
N ASN A 239 -0.84 -0.20 4.46
CA ASN A 239 0.05 -1.22 5.00
C ASN A 239 -0.73 -2.38 5.63
N THR A 240 -1.80 -2.07 6.38
CA THR A 240 -2.67 -3.11 6.95
C THR A 240 -3.33 -3.94 5.85
N ALA A 241 -3.75 -3.34 4.73
CA ALA A 241 -4.28 -4.05 3.57
C ALA A 241 -3.25 -5.00 2.94
N LYS A 242 -1.98 -4.58 2.86
CA LYS A 242 -0.87 -5.44 2.44
C LYS A 242 -0.67 -6.62 3.40
N ASP A 243 -0.62 -6.34 4.70
CA ASP A 243 -0.45 -7.37 5.72
C ASP A 243 -1.62 -8.38 5.71
N ILE A 244 -2.84 -7.91 5.43
CA ILE A 244 -4.03 -8.78 5.25
C ILE A 244 -3.84 -9.69 4.04
N PHE A 245 -3.38 -9.17 2.91
CA PHE A 245 -3.15 -9.96 1.71
C PHE A 245 -2.10 -11.06 1.94
N GLU A 246 -0.96 -10.70 2.56
CA GLU A 246 0.09 -11.68 2.89
C GLU A 246 -0.39 -12.72 3.90
N ALA A 247 -1.17 -12.32 4.89
CA ALA A 247 -1.77 -13.25 5.86
C ALA A 247 -2.80 -14.17 5.19
N ASN A 248 -3.59 -13.67 4.25
CA ASN A 248 -4.58 -14.45 3.51
C ASN A 248 -3.91 -15.51 2.62
N ASP A 249 -2.82 -15.15 1.94
CA ASP A 249 -2.03 -16.08 1.12
C ASP A 249 -1.42 -17.22 1.98
N ALA A 250 -0.88 -16.86 3.16
CA ALA A 250 -0.34 -17.84 4.10
C ALA A 250 -1.41 -18.82 4.61
N VAL A 251 -2.60 -18.33 4.97
CA VAL A 251 -3.73 -19.17 5.37
C VAL A 251 -4.21 -20.05 4.22
N SER A 252 -4.44 -19.47 3.04
CA SER A 252 -4.92 -20.18 1.86
C SER A 252 -3.96 -21.30 1.45
N THR A 253 -2.64 -21.05 1.48
CA THR A 253 -1.62 -22.06 1.22
C THR A 253 -1.74 -23.27 2.15
N ILE A 254 -2.03 -23.04 3.44
CA ILE A 254 -2.18 -24.12 4.41
C ILE A 254 -3.50 -24.87 4.21
N ILE A 255 -4.62 -24.17 4.06
CA ILE A 255 -5.95 -24.77 3.93
C ILE A 255 -6.10 -25.54 2.61
N MET A 256 -5.54 -25.01 1.52
CA MET A 256 -5.59 -25.64 0.20
C MET A 256 -4.56 -26.75 0.00
N SER A 257 -3.60 -26.92 0.91
CA SER A 257 -2.67 -28.05 0.86
C SER A 257 -3.40 -29.40 0.90
N ASP A 258 -2.74 -30.47 0.44
CA ASP A 258 -3.28 -31.84 0.51
C ASP A 258 -3.70 -32.20 1.94
N ARG A 259 -2.94 -31.74 2.94
CA ARG A 259 -3.22 -31.96 4.35
C ARG A 259 -4.44 -31.18 4.83
N GLY A 260 -4.56 -29.91 4.46
CA GLY A 260 -5.71 -29.06 4.79
C GLY A 260 -7.00 -29.56 4.15
N THR A 261 -6.95 -29.94 2.88
CA THR A 261 -8.08 -30.53 2.14
C THR A 261 -8.49 -31.88 2.72
N SER A 262 -7.53 -32.74 3.04
CA SER A 262 -7.81 -34.01 3.73
C SER A 262 -8.41 -33.79 5.11
N TYR A 263 -7.98 -32.77 5.87
CA TYR A 263 -8.55 -32.49 7.18
C TYR A 263 -10.01 -32.06 7.07
N ARG A 264 -10.34 -31.11 6.18
CA ARG A 264 -11.71 -30.64 5.95
C ARG A 264 -12.65 -31.77 5.54
N ASN A 265 -12.26 -32.59 4.55
CA ASN A 265 -13.13 -33.64 4.02
C ASN A 265 -13.36 -34.80 5.00
N ASN A 266 -12.46 -35.02 5.96
CA ASN A 266 -12.50 -36.17 6.86
C ASN A 266 -12.89 -35.81 8.31
N ASN A 267 -13.09 -34.53 8.63
CA ASN A 267 -13.47 -34.09 9.96
C ASN A 267 -14.69 -33.18 9.87
N ASP A 268 -15.68 -33.45 10.73
CA ASP A 268 -16.86 -32.61 10.90
C ASP A 268 -16.78 -31.94 12.28
N ASN A 269 -15.88 -30.97 12.40
CA ASN A 269 -15.66 -30.22 13.63
C ASN A 269 -15.63 -28.72 13.34
N ASP A 270 -15.74 -27.91 14.39
CA ASP A 270 -15.81 -26.45 14.27
C ASP A 270 -14.62 -25.85 13.49
N ILE A 271 -13.43 -26.46 13.56
CA ILE A 271 -12.24 -26.01 12.82
C ILE A 271 -12.41 -26.30 11.32
N ALA A 272 -12.82 -27.52 10.97
CA ALA A 272 -13.06 -27.92 9.59
C ALA A 272 -14.16 -27.06 8.94
N ASN A 273 -15.27 -26.83 9.63
CA ASN A 273 -16.37 -25.99 9.16
C ASN A 273 -15.90 -24.54 8.90
N ARG A 274 -15.11 -23.95 9.81
CA ARG A 274 -14.56 -22.61 9.59
C ARG A 274 -13.49 -22.55 8.50
N MET A 275 -12.77 -23.64 8.24
CA MET A 275 -11.88 -23.71 7.08
C MET A 275 -12.67 -23.75 5.76
N GLU A 276 -13.86 -24.34 5.73
CA GLU A 276 -14.75 -24.31 4.56
C GLU A 276 -15.33 -22.91 4.35
N GLU A 277 -15.91 -22.30 5.39
CA GLU A 277 -16.38 -20.91 5.36
C GLU A 277 -15.28 -19.95 4.90
N TYR A 278 -14.05 -20.16 5.37
CA TYR A 278 -12.90 -19.37 4.94
C TYR A 278 -12.61 -19.51 3.44
N VAL A 279 -12.71 -20.70 2.85
CA VAL A 279 -12.41 -20.87 1.41
C VAL A 279 -13.40 -20.12 0.52
N GLU A 280 -14.65 -20.02 0.95
CA GLU A 280 -15.65 -19.19 0.25
C GLU A 280 -15.31 -17.70 0.37
N ARG A 281 -14.81 -17.28 1.54
CA ARG A 281 -14.43 -15.89 1.82
C ARG A 281 -13.06 -15.49 1.27
N SER A 282 -12.12 -16.42 1.10
CA SER A 282 -10.72 -16.12 0.80
C SER A 282 -10.55 -15.50 -0.57
N MET A 283 -11.34 -15.95 -1.56
CA MET A 283 -11.36 -15.35 -2.91
C MET A 283 -11.84 -13.90 -2.89
N THR A 284 -12.78 -13.60 -1.99
CA THR A 284 -13.30 -12.24 -1.77
C THR A 284 -12.19 -11.37 -1.15
N ILE A 285 -11.52 -11.85 -0.10
CA ILE A 285 -10.40 -11.15 0.53
C ILE A 285 -9.28 -10.90 -0.49
N ASP A 286 -8.87 -11.91 -1.26
CA ASP A 286 -7.83 -11.79 -2.29
C ASP A 286 -8.21 -10.78 -3.37
N HIS A 287 -9.43 -10.85 -3.89
CA HIS A 287 -9.88 -9.90 -4.90
C HIS A 287 -9.86 -8.46 -4.38
N PHE A 288 -10.40 -8.23 -3.19
CA PHE A 288 -10.56 -6.88 -2.67
C PHE A 288 -9.24 -6.26 -2.19
N PHE A 289 -8.46 -6.98 -1.37
CA PHE A 289 -7.17 -6.47 -0.90
C PHE A 289 -6.11 -6.53 -2.00
N GLY A 290 -6.20 -7.48 -2.92
CA GLY A 290 -5.44 -7.50 -4.17
C GLY A 290 -5.69 -6.26 -5.03
N ASN A 291 -6.95 -5.84 -5.21
CA ASN A 291 -7.27 -4.62 -5.94
C ASN A 291 -6.70 -3.35 -5.26
N ILE A 292 -6.70 -3.28 -3.92
CA ILE A 292 -6.02 -2.17 -3.20
C ILE A 292 -4.53 -2.17 -3.53
N LEU A 293 -3.90 -3.34 -3.49
CA LEU A 293 -2.47 -3.49 -3.78
C LEU A 293 -2.15 -3.25 -5.25
N ASP A 294 -3.04 -3.61 -6.16
CA ASP A 294 -2.86 -3.36 -7.58
C ASP A 294 -2.99 -1.88 -7.89
N ILE A 295 -3.89 -1.15 -7.24
CA ILE A 295 -3.91 0.32 -7.27
C ILE A 295 -2.57 0.88 -6.77
N MET A 296 -1.95 0.27 -5.75
CA MET A 296 -0.61 0.63 -5.25
C MET A 296 0.55 0.18 -6.15
N LYS A 297 0.36 -0.78 -7.06
CA LYS A 297 1.37 -1.29 -8.02
C LYS A 297 1.24 -0.66 -9.40
N SER A 298 0.06 -0.18 -9.76
CA SER A 298 -0.22 0.61 -10.96
C SER A 298 0.08 2.11 -10.78
N THR A 299 0.81 2.46 -9.72
CA THR A 299 1.40 3.77 -9.41
C THR A 299 2.87 3.59 -9.01
#